data_AF-A0A935SNZ3-F1
#
_entry.id   AF-A0A935SNZ3-F1
#
_cell.length_a   1.000
_cell.length_b   1.000
_cell.length_c   1.000
_cell.angle_alpha   90.00
_cell.angle_beta   90.00
_cell.angle_gamma   90.00
#
_symmetry.space_group_name_H-M   'P 1'
#
loop_
_entity.id
_entity.type
_entity.pdbx_description
1 polymer ?
#
loop_
_entity_poly.entity_id
_entity_poly.type
_entity_poly.pdbx_seq_one_letter_code
_entity_poly.pdbx_strand_id
1 'polypeptide(L)'
;METLQEITNSLLPIFKNIWVQIGLLVVFATLHGYAGAWLAVRMLFRPRNPVKLLGITIFPQGMIPRHRDRLANAIGKAVGQELVSQDTIIEQLTGKDFLRRKIQNVVDSYTNELLAEDYPSLIEALPKNVREPVLDAIAALQNKLAEHITNVLKSEESLSAIRGFVTRRVDDVLGKRVSEIVDDETFAKITVFLDERIKTAVKAKVFEDNIRDFIGRRIDDLVNSETPLGKMFTDDAVALLKEKANEQIKPAIKQIADIAATEKTRDQISSLIKREVHVYYENLSFFKKIFVSREMLLNEVDALVSESLPKRIEETLNGTYFAEEARSFISSSIDNALSKPLPVVIGAVAPDQLLRLKDQVTKSVLSLLQSEETTAGVTKYLTAMLEKLRPHSIDAILQMVHSESEEKLKSMLANGLLEIISRDETSNIINEMLAAQIDRLLSAPIGKIGDHIDETKIKEASTSLTDAIIAAVHAKLPEAVAEFDVGGMVREKIHNYPPEKLEALVMSVAKEHLRTIELFGALFGFFIGLLQAIQFYLYAK
;
A
#
# COMPACT_ATOMS: atom_id res chain seq x y z
N MET A 1 29.23 -100.17 67.81
CA MET A 1 28.22 -101.25 67.87
C MET A 1 27.54 -101.30 69.24
N GLU A 2 28.23 -101.01 70.35
CA GLU A 2 27.65 -101.00 71.71
C GLU A 2 26.56 -99.95 71.94
N THR A 3 26.70 -98.73 71.41
CA THR A 3 25.71 -97.66 71.58
C THR A 3 24.35 -97.96 70.93
N LEU A 4 24.32 -98.73 69.84
CA LEU A 4 23.08 -99.17 69.20
C LEU A 4 22.38 -100.27 70.01
N GLN A 5 23.13 -101.15 70.67
CA GLN A 5 22.57 -102.23 71.50
C GLN A 5 21.98 -101.72 72.82
N GLU A 6 22.61 -100.72 73.45
CA GLU A 6 22.05 -100.04 74.64
C GLU A 6 20.73 -99.34 74.31
N ILE A 7 20.67 -98.55 73.24
CA ILE A 7 19.45 -97.89 72.80
C ILE A 7 18.35 -98.91 72.50
N THR A 8 18.68 -100.03 71.87
CA THR A 8 17.70 -101.06 71.52
C THR A 8 17.14 -101.76 72.77
N ASN A 9 17.98 -102.08 73.75
CA ASN A 9 17.56 -102.73 75.00
C ASN A 9 16.77 -101.81 75.93
N SER A 10 17.02 -100.49 75.91
CA SER A 10 16.21 -99.51 76.66
C SER A 10 14.84 -99.25 76.02
N LEU A 11 14.72 -99.41 74.70
CA LEU A 11 13.48 -99.14 73.96
C LEU A 11 12.55 -100.37 73.82
N LEU A 12 13.11 -101.58 73.79
CA LEU A 12 12.37 -102.85 73.65
C LEU A 12 11.16 -103.03 74.60
N PRO A 13 11.21 -102.68 75.90
CA PRO A 13 10.04 -102.80 76.78
C PRO A 13 8.94 -101.77 76.49
N ILE A 14 9.30 -100.59 75.97
CA ILE A 14 8.34 -99.51 75.62
C ILE A 14 7.49 -99.91 74.41
N PHE A 15 8.11 -100.53 73.39
CA PHE A 15 7.41 -101.01 72.19
C PHE A 15 6.56 -102.28 72.41
N LYS A 16 6.70 -102.96 73.55
CA LYS A 16 5.85 -104.09 73.96
C LYS A 16 4.59 -103.66 74.73
N ASN A 17 4.45 -102.38 75.07
CA ASN A 17 3.25 -101.85 75.73
C ASN A 17 2.11 -101.68 74.71
N ILE A 18 0.95 -102.29 75.00
CA ILE A 18 -0.22 -102.26 74.12
C ILE A 18 -0.72 -100.84 73.81
N TRP A 19 -0.62 -99.91 74.76
CA TRP A 19 -0.99 -98.51 74.55
C TRP A 19 -0.03 -97.79 73.59
N VAL A 20 1.25 -98.17 73.60
CA VAL A 20 2.26 -97.64 72.68
C VAL A 20 2.03 -98.20 71.27
N GLN A 21 1.66 -99.48 71.14
CA GLN A 21 1.34 -100.09 69.84
C GLN A 21 0.07 -99.50 69.21
N ILE A 22 -0.96 -99.24 70.02
CA ILE A 22 -2.18 -98.55 69.58
C ILE A 22 -1.88 -97.12 69.14
N GLY A 23 -1.10 -96.37 69.93
CA GLY A 23 -0.68 -95.02 69.56
C GLY A 23 0.11 -95.00 68.25
N LEU A 24 1.01 -95.96 68.06
CA LEU A 24 1.76 -96.13 66.81
C LEU A 24 0.84 -96.43 65.64
N LEU A 25 -0.17 -97.31 65.79
CA LEU A 25 -1.15 -97.63 64.75
C LEU A 25 -1.89 -96.38 64.25
N VAL A 26 -2.40 -95.56 65.17
CA VAL A 26 -3.11 -94.33 64.83
C VAL A 26 -2.18 -93.32 64.14
N VAL A 27 -0.97 -93.15 64.65
CA VAL A 27 0.03 -92.25 64.05
C VAL A 27 0.43 -92.72 62.66
N PHE A 28 0.70 -94.02 62.48
CA PHE A 28 1.03 -94.59 61.17
C PHE A 28 -0.12 -94.43 60.18
N ALA A 29 -1.37 -94.69 60.60
CA ALA A 29 -2.53 -94.52 59.72
C ALA A 29 -2.77 -93.04 59.36
N THR A 30 -2.62 -92.11 60.30
CA THR A 30 -2.71 -90.65 60.07
C THR A 30 -1.63 -90.17 59.12
N LEU A 31 -0.37 -90.59 59.34
CA LEU A 31 0.76 -90.26 58.48
C LEU A 31 0.60 -90.88 57.09
N HIS A 32 0.09 -92.11 57.00
CA HIS A 32 -0.19 -92.77 55.73
C HIS A 32 -1.29 -92.04 54.96
N GLY A 33 -2.37 -91.63 55.63
CA GLY A 33 -3.44 -90.83 55.04
C GLY A 33 -2.97 -89.46 54.55
N TYR A 34 -2.18 -88.75 55.37
CA TYR A 34 -1.56 -87.48 54.99
C TYR A 34 -0.61 -87.65 53.80
N ALA A 35 0.28 -88.63 53.85
CA ALA A 35 1.25 -88.91 52.79
C ALA A 35 0.55 -89.31 51.47
N GLY A 36 -0.53 -90.09 51.55
CA GLY A 36 -1.34 -90.46 50.39
C GLY A 36 -2.02 -89.24 49.74
N ALA A 37 -2.63 -88.36 50.54
CA ALA A 37 -3.26 -87.14 50.03
C ALA A 37 -2.23 -86.11 49.52
N TRP A 38 -1.11 -85.92 50.20
CA TRP A 38 0.03 -85.11 49.75
C TRP A 38 0.58 -85.61 48.41
N LEU A 39 0.73 -86.94 48.27
CA LEU A 39 1.16 -87.53 47.02
C LEU A 39 0.11 -87.29 45.92
N ALA A 40 -1.18 -87.45 46.20
CA ALA A 40 -2.26 -87.20 45.23
C ALA A 40 -2.29 -85.75 44.75
N VAL A 41 -2.16 -84.79 45.66
CA VAL A 41 -2.05 -83.35 45.33
C VAL A 41 -0.83 -83.09 44.47
N ARG A 42 0.33 -83.67 44.81
CA ARG A 42 1.56 -83.54 44.04
C ARG A 42 1.45 -84.24 42.67
N MET A 43 0.66 -85.30 42.59
CA MET A 43 0.38 -86.05 41.37
C MET A 43 -0.49 -85.29 40.37
N LEU A 44 -1.23 -84.26 40.80
CA LEU A 44 -1.93 -83.36 39.86
C LEU A 44 -0.97 -82.58 38.96
N PHE A 45 0.25 -82.33 39.44
CA PHE A 45 1.25 -81.52 38.74
C PHE A 45 2.45 -82.31 38.23
N ARG A 46 2.80 -83.43 38.87
CA ARG A 46 3.97 -84.27 38.54
C ARG A 46 3.58 -85.75 38.44
N PRO A 47 4.19 -86.57 37.58
CA PRO A 47 5.30 -86.26 36.69
C PRO A 47 4.87 -85.42 35.48
N ARG A 48 5.76 -84.55 35.01
CA ARG A 48 5.49 -83.63 33.88
C ARG A 48 5.36 -84.35 32.55
N ASN A 49 6.02 -85.50 32.42
CA ASN A 49 5.89 -86.43 31.30
C ASN A 49 5.46 -87.79 31.85
N PRO A 50 4.68 -88.58 31.09
CA PRO A 50 4.28 -89.91 31.52
C PRO A 50 5.51 -90.80 31.69
N VAL A 51 5.60 -91.49 32.82
CA VAL A 51 6.71 -92.41 33.11
C VAL A 51 6.32 -93.80 32.59
N LYS A 52 7.05 -94.30 31.59
CA LYS A 52 6.81 -95.59 30.93
C LYS A 52 7.91 -96.58 31.30
N LEU A 53 7.54 -97.83 31.55
CA LEU A 53 8.45 -98.95 31.73
C LEU A 53 8.01 -100.08 30.80
N LEU A 54 8.92 -100.58 29.95
CA LEU A 54 8.64 -101.66 28.99
C LEU A 54 7.37 -101.42 28.14
N GLY A 55 7.12 -100.18 27.74
CA GLY A 55 5.94 -99.79 26.96
C GLY A 55 4.64 -99.60 27.75
N ILE A 56 4.60 -99.99 29.02
CA ILE A 56 3.45 -99.81 29.91
C ILE A 56 3.62 -98.52 30.72
N THR A 57 2.57 -97.70 30.81
CA THR A 57 2.60 -96.44 31.56
C THR A 57 2.38 -96.73 33.04
N ILE A 58 3.41 -96.56 33.87
CA ILE A 58 3.34 -96.78 35.32
C ILE A 58 2.73 -95.57 36.02
N PHE A 59 3.20 -94.37 35.67
CA PHE A 59 2.64 -93.14 36.19
C PHE A 59 2.12 -92.29 35.03
N PRO A 60 0.81 -92.04 34.96
CA PRO A 60 0.27 -91.11 34.00
C PRO A 60 0.79 -89.70 34.31
N GLN A 61 0.84 -88.86 33.28
CA GLN A 61 1.17 -87.44 33.43
C GLN A 61 0.17 -86.77 34.39
N GLY A 62 0.66 -85.83 35.19
CA GLY A 62 -0.19 -85.06 36.09
C GLY A 62 -1.36 -84.39 35.35
N MET A 63 -2.51 -84.27 36.03
CA MET A 63 -3.77 -83.79 35.45
C MET A 63 -3.69 -82.40 34.82
N ILE A 64 -2.95 -81.46 35.43
CA ILE A 64 -2.85 -80.08 34.94
C ILE A 64 -2.00 -80.00 33.65
N PRO A 65 -0.77 -80.55 33.58
CA PRO A 65 -0.02 -80.63 32.32
C PRO A 65 -0.76 -81.40 31.21
N ARG A 66 -1.49 -82.47 31.57
CA ARG A 66 -2.24 -83.31 30.63
C ARG A 66 -3.41 -82.58 29.95
N HIS A 67 -4.00 -81.60 30.62
CA HIS A 67 -5.11 -80.80 30.09
C HIS A 67 -4.72 -79.37 29.72
N ARG A 68 -3.42 -79.10 29.53
CA ARG A 68 -2.90 -77.79 29.12
C ARG A 68 -3.62 -77.19 27.91
N ASP A 69 -3.97 -78.00 26.92
CA ASP A 69 -4.62 -77.53 25.70
C ASP A 69 -6.07 -77.09 25.95
N ARG A 70 -6.76 -77.75 26.88
CA ARG A 70 -8.10 -77.33 27.30
C ARG A 70 -8.04 -76.04 28.10
N LEU A 71 -7.06 -75.90 28.97
CA LEU A 71 -6.83 -74.67 29.74
C LEU A 71 -6.45 -73.50 28.83
N ALA A 72 -5.54 -73.72 27.87
CA ALA A 72 -5.14 -72.73 26.88
C ALA A 72 -6.31 -72.28 26.01
N ASN A 73 -7.19 -73.20 25.61
CA ASN A 73 -8.42 -72.88 24.88
C ASN A 73 -9.41 -72.07 25.72
N ALA A 74 -9.67 -72.51 26.96
CA ALA A 74 -10.63 -71.84 27.83
C ALA A 74 -10.17 -70.40 28.17
N ILE A 75 -8.90 -70.22 28.52
CA ILE A 75 -8.34 -68.89 28.81
C ILE A 75 -8.23 -68.06 27.54
N GLY A 76 -7.77 -68.62 26.42
CA GLY A 76 -7.69 -67.91 25.14
C GLY A 76 -9.04 -67.42 24.66
N LYS A 77 -10.10 -68.24 24.81
CA LYS A 77 -11.47 -67.85 24.48
C LYS A 77 -11.99 -66.75 25.42
N ALA A 78 -11.84 -66.92 26.73
CA ALA A 78 -12.27 -65.92 27.71
C ALA A 78 -11.56 -64.57 27.50
N VAL A 79 -10.24 -64.58 27.27
CA VAL A 79 -9.48 -63.34 27.04
C VAL A 79 -9.81 -62.72 25.69
N GLY A 80 -9.80 -63.49 24.61
CA GLY A 80 -9.99 -62.96 23.25
C GLY A 80 -11.43 -62.62 22.86
N GLN A 81 -12.43 -63.20 23.53
CA GLN A 81 -13.85 -62.94 23.22
C GLN A 81 -14.56 -62.14 24.30
N GLU A 82 -14.21 -62.29 25.57
CA GLU A 82 -14.96 -61.69 26.69
C GLU A 82 -14.23 -60.51 27.35
N LEU A 83 -12.89 -60.54 27.44
CA LEU A 83 -12.12 -59.50 28.15
C LEU A 83 -11.49 -58.46 27.22
N VAL A 84 -11.03 -58.88 26.04
CA VAL A 84 -10.31 -58.04 25.07
C VAL A 84 -10.89 -58.30 23.68
N SER A 85 -12.18 -58.02 23.53
CA SER A 85 -12.87 -58.16 22.25
C SER A 85 -12.39 -57.09 21.25
N GLN A 86 -12.62 -57.35 19.96
CA GLN A 86 -12.29 -56.40 18.89
C GLN A 86 -13.00 -55.05 19.10
N ASP A 87 -14.27 -55.08 19.52
CA ASP A 87 -15.04 -53.88 19.81
C ASP A 87 -14.42 -53.07 20.96
N THR A 88 -14.01 -53.75 22.04
CA THR A 88 -13.33 -53.08 23.18
C THR A 88 -12.01 -52.46 22.76
N ILE A 89 -11.24 -53.12 21.90
CA ILE A 89 -9.98 -52.57 21.36
C ILE A 89 -10.27 -51.33 20.50
N ILE A 90 -11.24 -51.40 19.59
CA ILE A 90 -11.60 -50.30 18.71
C ILE A 90 -12.06 -49.09 19.55
N GLU A 91 -12.97 -49.29 20.51
CA GLU A 91 -13.48 -48.22 21.38
C GLU A 91 -12.37 -47.55 22.19
N GLN A 92 -11.42 -48.33 22.74
CA GLN A 92 -10.29 -47.78 23.49
C GLN A 92 -9.30 -47.02 22.59
N LEU A 93 -9.09 -47.47 21.35
CA LEU A 93 -8.20 -46.82 20.38
C LEU A 93 -8.82 -45.59 19.71
N THR A 94 -10.14 -45.58 19.51
CA THR A 94 -10.89 -44.49 18.86
C THR A 94 -11.58 -43.55 19.83
N GLY A 95 -11.40 -43.75 21.14
CA GLY A 95 -11.98 -42.91 22.18
C GLY A 95 -11.80 -41.41 21.88
N LYS A 96 -12.88 -40.66 22.10
CA LYS A 96 -13.13 -39.30 21.53
C LYS A 96 -11.94 -38.33 21.62
N ASP A 97 -11.16 -38.38 22.69
CA ASP A 97 -10.05 -37.45 22.91
C ASP A 97 -8.65 -38.06 22.73
N PHE A 98 -8.50 -39.38 22.91
CA PHE A 98 -7.18 -40.03 22.85
C PHE A 98 -6.60 -40.00 21.42
N LEU A 99 -7.37 -40.51 20.46
CA LEU A 99 -6.95 -40.61 19.07
C LEU A 99 -6.70 -39.24 18.46
N ARG A 100 -7.66 -38.32 18.67
CA ARG A 100 -7.58 -36.95 18.16
C ARG A 100 -6.35 -36.23 18.65
N ARG A 101 -6.11 -36.23 19.98
CA ARG A 101 -4.93 -35.59 20.56
C ARG A 101 -3.62 -36.19 20.04
N LYS A 102 -3.56 -37.52 19.87
CA LYS A 102 -2.33 -38.18 19.40
C LYS A 102 -2.03 -37.85 17.95
N ILE A 103 -3.04 -37.86 17.08
CA ILE A 103 -2.91 -37.47 15.66
C ILE A 103 -2.57 -35.99 15.56
N GLN A 104 -3.29 -35.11 16.25
CA GLN A 104 -3.05 -33.67 16.24
C GLN A 104 -1.60 -33.35 16.61
N ASN A 105 -1.08 -33.96 17.68
CA ASN A 105 0.32 -33.75 18.09
C ASN A 105 1.34 -34.22 17.02
N VAL A 106 1.04 -35.31 16.30
CA VAL A 106 1.90 -35.80 15.21
C VAL A 106 1.84 -34.82 14.03
N VAL A 107 0.63 -34.42 13.62
CA VAL A 107 0.43 -33.46 12.53
C VAL A 107 1.11 -32.13 12.85
N ASP A 108 0.91 -31.58 14.04
CA ASP A 108 1.53 -30.32 14.47
C ASP A 108 3.05 -30.42 14.51
N SER A 109 3.61 -31.53 15.00
CA SER A 109 5.06 -31.73 15.03
C SER A 109 5.66 -31.76 13.63
N TYR A 110 5.08 -32.54 12.71
CA TYR A 110 5.55 -32.60 11.31
C TYR A 110 5.34 -31.27 10.60
N THR A 111 4.21 -30.60 10.84
CA THR A 111 3.91 -29.30 10.24
C THR A 111 4.95 -28.27 10.68
N ASN A 112 5.25 -28.20 11.98
CA ASN A 112 6.26 -27.26 12.49
C ASN A 112 7.67 -27.57 11.97
N GLU A 113 8.03 -28.85 11.85
CA GLU A 113 9.32 -29.26 11.28
C GLU A 113 9.44 -28.85 9.82
N LEU A 114 8.42 -29.15 8.99
CA LEU A 114 8.36 -28.73 7.58
C LEU A 114 8.38 -27.20 7.43
N LEU A 115 7.70 -26.46 8.30
CA LEU A 115 7.67 -25.00 8.21
C LEU A 115 8.97 -24.33 8.64
N ALA A 116 9.74 -24.96 9.54
CA ALA A 116 11.00 -24.46 10.06
C ALA A 116 12.22 -24.83 9.20
N GLU A 117 12.07 -25.83 8.33
CA GLU A 117 13.10 -26.27 7.39
C GLU A 117 13.41 -25.18 6.35
N ASP A 118 14.70 -25.02 6.04
CA ASP A 118 15.19 -24.04 5.07
C ASP A 118 15.34 -24.73 3.71
N TYR A 119 14.39 -24.47 2.80
CA TYR A 119 14.36 -25.12 1.49
C TYR A 119 15.23 -24.37 0.48
N PRO A 120 16.07 -25.10 -0.29
CA PRO A 120 16.86 -24.51 -1.37
C PRO A 120 15.95 -24.01 -2.50
N SER A 121 16.54 -23.44 -3.55
CA SER A 121 15.78 -22.99 -4.71
C SER A 121 15.03 -24.15 -5.40
N LEU A 122 13.95 -23.84 -6.11
CA LEU A 122 13.17 -24.84 -6.86
C LEU A 122 14.05 -25.67 -7.81
N ILE A 123 15.02 -25.03 -8.47
CA ILE A 123 15.96 -25.71 -9.37
C ILE A 123 16.87 -26.69 -8.61
N GLU A 124 17.33 -26.31 -7.42
CA GLU A 124 18.24 -27.13 -6.61
C GLU A 124 17.52 -28.29 -5.94
N ALA A 125 16.27 -28.08 -5.50
CA ALA A 125 15.40 -29.11 -4.92
C ALA A 125 15.07 -30.23 -5.92
N LEU A 126 15.12 -29.96 -7.22
CA LEU A 126 14.86 -30.95 -8.25
C LEU A 126 15.98 -32.01 -8.34
N PRO A 127 15.63 -33.31 -8.50
CA PRO A 127 16.60 -34.35 -8.80
C PRO A 127 17.39 -34.05 -10.08
N LYS A 128 18.71 -34.35 -10.10
CA LYS A 128 19.60 -33.99 -11.22
C LYS A 128 19.12 -34.47 -12.60
N ASN A 129 18.45 -35.63 -12.64
CA ASN A 129 17.92 -36.24 -13.86
C ASN A 129 16.65 -35.57 -14.41
N VAL A 130 16.00 -34.69 -13.65
CA VAL A 130 14.79 -33.97 -14.10
C VAL A 130 14.99 -32.47 -14.24
N ARG A 131 16.12 -31.91 -13.76
CA ARG A 131 16.40 -30.47 -13.84
C ARG A 131 16.35 -29.93 -15.27
N GLU A 132 17.11 -30.53 -16.17
CA GLU A 132 17.20 -30.08 -17.57
C GLU A 132 15.84 -30.19 -18.30
N PRO A 133 15.11 -31.33 -18.25
CA PRO A 133 13.75 -31.40 -18.81
C PRO A 133 12.77 -30.35 -18.26
N VAL A 134 12.86 -30.02 -16.97
CA VAL A 134 11.99 -29.01 -16.34
C VAL A 134 12.36 -27.61 -16.81
N LEU A 135 13.65 -27.28 -16.88
CA LEU A 135 14.12 -25.99 -17.39
C LEU A 135 13.72 -25.78 -18.85
N ASP A 136 13.83 -26.82 -19.69
CA ASP A 136 13.38 -26.77 -21.08
C ASP A 136 11.86 -26.56 -21.19
N ALA A 137 11.07 -27.23 -20.35
CA ALA A 137 9.62 -27.05 -20.30
C ALA A 137 9.24 -25.62 -19.86
N ILE A 138 9.97 -25.04 -18.90
CA ILE A 138 9.78 -23.66 -18.45
C ILE A 138 10.13 -22.68 -19.56
N ALA A 139 11.25 -22.87 -20.27
CA ALA A 139 11.62 -22.02 -21.39
C ALA A 139 10.58 -22.10 -22.53
N ALA A 140 10.07 -23.30 -22.84
CA ALA A 140 8.99 -23.48 -23.80
C ALA A 140 7.69 -22.78 -23.35
N LEU A 141 7.36 -22.83 -22.06
CA LEU A 141 6.21 -22.14 -21.49
C LEU A 141 6.40 -20.61 -21.55
N GLN A 142 7.59 -20.10 -21.24
CA GLN A 142 7.93 -18.68 -21.35
C GLN A 142 7.72 -18.16 -22.77
N ASN A 143 8.17 -18.90 -23.79
CA ASN A 143 7.97 -18.53 -25.19
C ASN A 143 6.48 -18.52 -25.58
N LYS A 144 5.71 -19.53 -25.17
CA LYS A 144 4.25 -19.55 -25.40
C LYS A 144 3.54 -18.41 -24.69
N LEU A 145 3.96 -18.09 -23.47
CA LEU A 145 3.40 -16.98 -22.70
C LEU A 145 3.72 -15.65 -23.36
N ALA A 146 4.94 -15.46 -23.86
CA ALA A 146 5.36 -14.26 -24.58
C ALA A 146 4.53 -14.04 -25.86
N GLU A 147 4.31 -15.10 -26.65
CA GLU A 147 3.44 -15.06 -27.82
C GLU A 147 2.00 -14.72 -27.44
N HIS A 148 1.47 -15.37 -26.39
CA HIS A 148 0.12 -15.10 -25.89
C HIS A 148 -0.05 -13.65 -25.43
N ILE A 149 0.90 -13.11 -24.66
CA ILE A 149 0.86 -11.72 -24.19
C ILE A 149 0.87 -10.77 -25.38
N THR A 150 1.74 -10.99 -26.36
CA THR A 150 1.80 -10.15 -27.57
C THR A 150 0.45 -10.15 -28.30
N ASN A 151 -0.18 -11.31 -28.43
CA ASN A 151 -1.50 -11.44 -29.05
C ASN A 151 -2.60 -10.75 -28.23
N VAL A 152 -2.56 -10.87 -26.90
CA VAL A 152 -3.51 -10.18 -26.01
C VAL A 152 -3.35 -8.67 -26.11
N LEU A 153 -2.12 -8.14 -26.01
CA LEU A 153 -1.85 -6.69 -26.09
C LEU A 153 -2.31 -6.08 -27.43
N LYS A 154 -2.26 -6.85 -28.52
CA LYS A 154 -2.72 -6.45 -29.86
C LYS A 154 -4.18 -6.80 -30.15
N SER A 155 -4.90 -7.40 -29.20
CA SER A 155 -6.30 -7.80 -29.41
C SER A 155 -7.26 -6.61 -29.35
N GLU A 156 -8.30 -6.62 -30.18
CA GLU A 156 -9.37 -5.62 -30.17
C GLU A 156 -10.05 -5.48 -28.79
N GLU A 157 -10.17 -6.59 -28.05
CA GLU A 157 -10.71 -6.58 -26.69
C GLU A 157 -9.82 -5.76 -25.74
N SER A 158 -8.50 -5.95 -25.80
CA SER A 158 -7.55 -5.16 -24.99
C SER A 158 -7.52 -3.70 -25.43
N LEU A 159 -7.61 -3.42 -26.74
CA LEU A 159 -7.71 -2.04 -27.24
C LEU A 159 -8.95 -1.33 -26.67
N SER A 160 -10.10 -2.00 -26.67
CA SER A 160 -11.36 -1.50 -26.10
C SER A 160 -11.27 -1.33 -24.58
N ALA A 161 -10.69 -2.30 -23.87
CA ALA A 161 -10.49 -2.25 -22.43
C ALA A 161 -9.59 -1.08 -22.01
N ILE A 162 -8.49 -0.85 -22.74
CA ILE A 162 -7.57 0.27 -22.49
C ILE A 162 -8.27 1.61 -22.75
N ARG A 163 -9.01 1.74 -23.86
CA ARG A 163 -9.82 2.96 -24.12
C ARG A 163 -10.82 3.22 -23.00
N GLY A 164 -11.59 2.21 -22.60
CA GLY A 164 -12.56 2.33 -21.52
C GLY A 164 -11.92 2.60 -20.16
N PHE A 165 -10.71 2.08 -19.89
CA PHE A 165 -9.94 2.40 -18.69
C PHE A 165 -9.46 3.85 -18.69
N VAL A 166 -8.86 4.31 -19.79
CA VAL A 166 -8.38 5.69 -19.93
C VAL A 166 -9.54 6.67 -19.81
N THR A 167 -10.65 6.45 -20.51
CA THR A 167 -11.85 7.30 -20.40
C THR A 167 -12.32 7.41 -18.96
N ARG A 168 -12.55 6.29 -18.26
CA ARG A 168 -12.98 6.29 -16.86
C ARG A 168 -11.99 7.00 -15.94
N ARG A 169 -10.69 6.82 -16.15
CA ARG A 169 -9.66 7.44 -15.33
C ARG A 169 -9.54 8.94 -15.57
N VAL A 170 -9.69 9.36 -16.82
CA VAL A 170 -9.76 10.78 -17.20
C VAL A 170 -11.01 11.41 -16.61
N ASP A 171 -12.18 10.76 -16.70
CA ASP A 171 -13.44 11.25 -16.10
C ASP A 171 -13.29 11.45 -14.57
N ASP A 172 -12.72 10.46 -13.86
CA ASP A 172 -12.49 10.55 -12.41
C ASP A 172 -11.55 11.71 -12.04
N VAL A 173 -10.54 12.01 -12.87
CA VAL A 173 -9.63 13.13 -12.62
C VAL A 173 -10.28 14.47 -12.99
N LEU A 174 -10.96 14.54 -14.13
CA LEU A 174 -11.54 15.79 -14.62
C LEU A 174 -12.74 16.25 -13.79
N GLY A 175 -13.51 15.31 -13.23
CA GLY A 175 -14.64 15.62 -12.35
C GLY A 175 -14.25 16.13 -10.96
N LYS A 176 -12.96 16.03 -10.58
CA LYS A 176 -12.47 16.57 -9.31
C LYS A 176 -12.28 18.08 -9.39
N ARG A 177 -12.51 18.76 -8.28
CA ARG A 177 -12.22 20.19 -8.15
C ARG A 177 -10.73 20.44 -8.20
N VAL A 178 -10.32 21.58 -8.77
CA VAL A 178 -8.91 21.99 -8.78
C VAL A 178 -8.34 22.03 -7.36
N SER A 179 -9.12 22.45 -6.36
CA SER A 179 -8.69 22.45 -4.95
C SER A 179 -8.45 21.07 -4.33
N GLU A 180 -8.99 19.98 -4.91
CA GLU A 180 -8.75 18.62 -4.44
C GLU A 180 -7.46 18.02 -5.02
N ILE A 181 -7.05 18.49 -6.20
CA ILE A 181 -5.83 18.04 -6.88
C ILE A 181 -4.64 18.94 -6.50
N VAL A 182 -4.90 20.24 -6.34
CA VAL A 182 -3.93 21.26 -5.95
C VAL A 182 -4.34 21.80 -4.58
N ASP A 183 -3.69 21.27 -3.55
CA ASP A 183 -3.86 21.73 -2.18
C ASP A 183 -3.36 23.17 -1.98
N ASP A 184 -3.68 23.76 -0.82
CA ASP A 184 -3.33 25.15 -0.50
C ASP A 184 -1.82 25.39 -0.54
N GLU A 185 -1.01 24.41 -0.14
CA GLU A 185 0.45 24.52 -0.13
C GLU A 185 1.02 24.56 -1.55
N THR A 186 0.57 23.65 -2.42
CA THR A 186 0.97 23.60 -3.83
C THR A 186 0.47 24.83 -4.57
N PHE A 187 -0.73 25.31 -4.27
CA PHE A 187 -1.25 26.55 -4.82
C PHE A 187 -0.38 27.75 -4.44
N ALA A 188 0.02 27.86 -3.17
CA ALA A 188 0.94 28.92 -2.72
C ALA A 188 2.31 28.84 -3.44
N LYS A 189 2.83 27.64 -3.69
CA LYS A 189 4.06 27.47 -4.48
C LYS A 189 3.88 27.94 -5.93
N ILE A 190 2.74 27.67 -6.55
CA ILE A 190 2.42 28.14 -7.91
C ILE A 190 2.36 29.67 -7.96
N THR A 191 1.71 30.32 -6.99
CA THR A 191 1.59 31.79 -6.98
C THR A 191 2.95 32.47 -6.78
N VAL A 192 3.80 31.94 -5.89
CA VAL A 192 5.19 32.41 -5.72
C VAL A 192 6.01 32.19 -7.00
N PHE A 193 5.89 31.02 -7.63
CA PHE A 193 6.57 30.75 -8.89
C PHE A 193 6.11 31.73 -9.99
N LEU A 194 4.81 31.99 -10.13
CA LEU A 194 4.28 32.92 -11.11
C LEU A 194 4.78 34.34 -10.87
N ASP A 195 4.81 34.80 -9.62
CA ASP A 195 5.33 36.13 -9.27
C ASP A 195 6.80 36.30 -9.71
N GLU A 196 7.65 35.32 -9.39
CA GLU A 196 9.06 35.31 -9.80
C GLU A 196 9.22 35.23 -11.33
N ARG A 197 8.39 34.43 -12.00
CA ARG A 197 8.39 34.33 -13.47
C ARG A 197 7.97 35.63 -14.14
N ILE A 198 6.96 36.33 -13.62
CA ILE A 198 6.50 37.63 -14.15
C ILE A 198 7.59 38.69 -13.96
N LYS A 199 8.14 38.81 -12.75
CA LYS A 199 9.24 39.75 -12.45
C LYS A 199 10.45 39.53 -13.35
N THR A 200 10.80 38.27 -13.59
CA THR A 200 11.91 37.90 -14.47
C THR A 200 11.59 38.20 -15.94
N ALA A 201 10.39 37.86 -16.41
CA ALA A 201 9.98 38.06 -17.80
C ALA A 201 9.93 39.53 -18.19
N VAL A 202 9.40 40.39 -17.31
CA VAL A 202 9.26 41.83 -17.56
C VAL A 202 10.62 42.56 -17.56
N LYS A 203 11.63 42.02 -16.86
CA LYS A 203 13.02 42.51 -16.87
C LYS A 203 13.88 41.89 -17.98
N ALA A 204 13.36 40.90 -18.71
CA ALA A 204 14.13 40.23 -19.75
C ALA A 204 14.36 41.15 -20.95
N LYS A 205 15.55 41.06 -21.57
CA LYS A 205 15.90 41.86 -22.76
C LYS A 205 14.92 41.65 -23.91
N VAL A 206 14.42 40.43 -24.10
CA VAL A 206 13.41 40.11 -25.12
C VAL A 206 12.12 40.92 -24.91
N PHE A 207 11.70 41.15 -23.67
CA PHE A 207 10.53 41.97 -23.38
C PHE A 207 10.79 43.45 -23.71
N GLU A 208 11.96 43.98 -23.33
CA GLU A 208 12.38 45.33 -23.71
C GLU A 208 12.38 45.53 -25.23
N ASP A 209 12.99 44.60 -25.97
CA ASP A 209 13.08 44.67 -27.44
C ASP A 209 11.67 44.62 -28.06
N ASN A 210 10.78 43.75 -27.57
CA ASN A 210 9.39 43.69 -28.03
C ASN A 210 8.61 44.98 -27.78
N ILE A 211 8.80 45.62 -26.62
CA ILE A 211 8.17 46.91 -26.30
C ILE A 211 8.75 48.02 -27.18
N ARG A 212 10.07 48.05 -27.37
CA ARG A 212 10.74 49.02 -28.26
C ARG A 212 10.23 48.92 -29.69
N ASP A 213 10.11 47.70 -30.21
CA ASP A 213 9.57 47.45 -31.55
C ASP A 213 8.09 47.84 -31.66
N PHE A 214 7.27 47.48 -30.67
CA PHE A 214 5.86 47.84 -30.63
C PHE A 214 5.67 49.36 -30.62
N ILE A 215 6.36 50.07 -29.72
CA ILE A 215 6.31 51.53 -29.62
C ILE A 215 6.88 52.18 -30.88
N GLY A 216 7.98 51.66 -31.41
CA GLY A 216 8.59 52.12 -32.65
C GLY A 216 7.61 52.08 -33.82
N ARG A 217 6.97 50.92 -34.06
CA ARG A 217 5.94 50.76 -35.10
C ARG A 217 4.75 51.66 -34.86
N ARG A 218 4.24 51.74 -33.62
CA ARG A 218 3.10 52.62 -33.30
C ARG A 218 3.41 54.08 -33.58
N ILE A 219 4.60 54.57 -33.21
CA ILE A 219 5.00 55.94 -33.49
C ILE A 219 5.18 56.16 -35.00
N ASP A 220 5.74 55.20 -35.73
CA ASP A 220 5.83 55.27 -37.19
C ASP A 220 4.45 55.31 -37.85
N ASP A 221 3.51 54.49 -37.41
CA ASP A 221 2.12 54.49 -37.90
C ASP A 221 1.47 55.86 -37.67
N LEU A 222 1.68 56.48 -36.50
CA LEU A 222 1.14 57.79 -36.16
C LEU A 222 1.75 58.92 -37.02
N VAL A 223 3.07 58.89 -37.23
CA VAL A 223 3.81 59.89 -38.01
C VAL A 223 3.64 59.70 -39.53
N ASN A 224 3.09 58.58 -39.97
CA ASN A 224 2.74 58.35 -41.37
C ASN A 224 1.22 58.28 -41.59
N SER A 225 0.41 58.49 -40.55
CA SER A 225 -1.05 58.40 -40.67
C SER A 225 -1.62 59.58 -41.44
N GLU A 226 -2.51 59.29 -42.38
CA GLU A 226 -3.34 60.28 -43.07
C GLU A 226 -4.62 60.63 -42.29
N THR A 227 -4.85 60.01 -41.12
CA THR A 227 -6.03 60.27 -40.30
C THR A 227 -5.94 61.67 -39.68
N PRO A 228 -6.99 62.50 -39.80
CA PRO A 228 -7.05 63.79 -39.10
C PRO A 228 -6.88 63.61 -37.59
N LEU A 229 -6.06 64.46 -36.97
CA LEU A 229 -5.69 64.35 -35.55
C LEU A 229 -6.92 64.34 -34.63
N GLY A 230 -7.97 65.10 -34.96
CA GLY A 230 -9.23 65.15 -34.22
C GLY A 230 -10.02 63.84 -34.19
N LYS A 231 -9.80 62.93 -35.15
CA LYS A 231 -10.42 61.59 -35.16
C LYS A 231 -9.68 60.59 -34.27
N MET A 232 -8.51 60.96 -33.76
CA MET A 232 -7.68 60.13 -32.89
C MET A 232 -8.00 60.34 -31.41
N PHE A 233 -8.80 61.37 -31.10
CA PHE A 233 -9.24 61.73 -29.75
C PHE A 233 -10.77 61.66 -29.67
N THR A 234 -11.29 61.50 -28.45
CA THR A 234 -12.72 61.65 -28.19
C THR A 234 -13.12 63.13 -28.19
N ASP A 235 -14.38 63.42 -28.47
CA ASP A 235 -14.91 64.79 -28.42
C ASP A 235 -14.70 65.44 -27.04
N ASP A 236 -14.79 64.65 -25.96
CA ASP A 236 -14.51 65.08 -24.59
C ASP A 236 -13.04 65.50 -24.40
N ALA A 237 -12.09 64.76 -24.98
CA ALA A 237 -10.67 65.10 -24.89
C ALA A 237 -10.35 66.39 -25.66
N VAL A 238 -11.00 66.60 -26.81
CA VAL A 238 -10.88 67.85 -27.58
C VAL A 238 -11.48 69.02 -26.82
N ALA A 239 -12.65 68.83 -26.20
CA ALA A 239 -13.29 69.86 -25.38
C ALA A 239 -12.41 70.27 -24.19
N LEU A 240 -11.84 69.29 -23.47
CA LEU A 240 -10.91 69.52 -22.37
C LEU A 240 -9.66 70.29 -22.83
N LEU A 241 -9.11 69.96 -24.00
CA LEU A 241 -7.97 70.67 -24.57
C LEU A 241 -8.30 72.14 -24.82
N LYS A 242 -9.47 72.44 -25.42
CA LYS A 242 -9.92 73.81 -25.68
C LYS A 242 -10.14 74.59 -24.39
N GLU A 243 -10.74 73.97 -23.37
CA GLU A 243 -10.92 74.58 -22.06
C GLU A 243 -9.56 74.95 -21.44
N LYS A 244 -8.61 74.01 -21.41
CA LYS A 244 -7.26 74.26 -20.88
C LYS A 244 -6.47 75.29 -21.68
N ALA A 245 -6.62 75.33 -23.00
CA ALA A 245 -6.02 76.38 -23.81
C ALA A 245 -6.63 77.76 -23.51
N ASN A 246 -7.95 77.83 -23.30
CA ASN A 246 -8.64 79.06 -22.95
C ASN A 246 -8.27 79.59 -21.55
N GLU A 247 -7.94 78.71 -20.60
CA GLU A 247 -7.42 79.10 -19.28
C GLU A 247 -6.09 79.87 -19.39
N GLN A 248 -5.27 79.60 -20.42
CA GLN A 248 -3.98 80.26 -20.64
C GLN A 248 -4.08 81.66 -21.26
N ILE A 249 -5.26 82.06 -21.74
CA ILE A 249 -5.46 83.38 -22.37
C ILE A 249 -5.18 84.52 -21.40
N LYS A 250 -5.69 84.45 -20.16
CA LYS A 250 -5.46 85.50 -19.16
C LYS A 250 -3.97 85.64 -18.79
N PRO A 251 -3.24 84.56 -18.44
CA PRO A 251 -1.79 84.60 -18.27
C PRO A 251 -1.04 85.16 -19.49
N ALA A 252 -1.41 84.75 -20.70
CA ALA A 252 -0.77 85.20 -21.94
C ALA A 252 -1.00 86.69 -22.20
N ILE A 253 -2.23 87.19 -22.00
CA ILE A 253 -2.57 88.62 -22.10
C ILE A 253 -1.68 89.44 -21.16
N LYS A 254 -1.53 89.00 -19.91
CA LYS A 254 -0.67 89.69 -18.95
C LYS A 254 0.78 89.75 -19.43
N GLN A 255 1.32 88.62 -19.91
CA GLN A 255 2.69 88.60 -20.45
C GLN A 255 2.85 89.52 -21.66
N ILE A 256 1.86 89.59 -22.56
CA ILE A 256 1.90 90.49 -23.73
C ILE A 256 1.84 91.96 -23.29
N ALA A 257 0.99 92.30 -22.32
CA ALA A 257 0.91 93.63 -21.76
C ALA A 257 2.23 94.05 -21.09
N ASP A 258 2.85 93.14 -20.33
CA ASP A 258 4.16 93.35 -19.70
C ASP A 258 5.25 93.60 -20.75
N ILE A 259 5.27 92.82 -21.85
CA ILE A 259 6.20 93.01 -22.99
C ILE A 259 5.99 94.38 -23.65
N ALA A 260 4.74 94.78 -23.88
CA ALA A 260 4.40 96.09 -24.45
C ALA A 260 4.80 97.25 -23.52
N ALA A 261 4.83 97.00 -22.22
CA ALA A 261 5.26 97.95 -21.20
C ALA A 261 6.79 98.02 -21.04
N THR A 262 7.59 97.20 -21.72
CA THR A 262 9.06 97.30 -21.63
C THR A 262 9.60 98.54 -22.35
N GLU A 263 10.68 99.12 -21.82
CA GLU A 263 11.36 100.31 -22.38
C GLU A 263 11.72 100.11 -23.87
N LYS A 264 12.32 98.97 -24.21
CA LYS A 264 12.67 98.61 -25.60
C LYS A 264 11.47 98.64 -26.55
N THR A 265 10.34 98.07 -26.15
CA THR A 265 9.13 98.05 -27.00
C THR A 265 8.52 99.46 -27.11
N ARG A 266 8.51 100.24 -26.02
CA ARG A 266 8.06 101.64 -26.04
C ARG A 266 8.92 102.48 -26.98
N ASP A 267 10.24 102.34 -26.95
CA ASP A 267 11.14 103.07 -27.84
C ASP A 267 10.91 102.70 -29.31
N GLN A 268 10.70 101.41 -29.60
CA GLN A 268 10.35 100.95 -30.94
C GLN A 268 9.03 101.57 -31.42
N ILE A 269 7.99 101.56 -30.58
CA ILE A 269 6.70 102.16 -30.92
C ILE A 269 6.84 103.69 -31.08
N SER A 270 7.55 104.37 -30.19
CA SER A 270 7.82 105.82 -30.29
C SER A 270 8.52 106.15 -31.60
N SER A 271 9.57 105.41 -31.97
CA SER A 271 10.29 105.64 -33.23
C SER A 271 9.41 105.46 -34.47
N LEU A 272 8.51 104.47 -34.45
CA LEU A 272 7.55 104.21 -35.53
C LEU A 272 6.52 105.33 -35.65
N ILE A 273 5.91 105.73 -34.53
CA ILE A 273 4.91 106.80 -34.52
C ILE A 273 5.56 108.13 -34.89
N LYS A 274 6.75 108.44 -34.36
CA LYS A 274 7.51 109.65 -34.71
C LYS A 274 7.80 109.75 -36.21
N ARG A 275 8.14 108.64 -36.85
CA ARG A 275 8.34 108.61 -38.32
C ARG A 275 7.06 108.97 -39.05
N GLU A 276 5.93 108.44 -38.62
CA GLU A 276 4.64 108.66 -39.28
C GLU A 276 4.10 110.07 -39.02
N VAL A 277 4.29 110.58 -37.80
CA VAL A 277 4.00 111.97 -37.45
C VAL A 277 4.91 112.92 -38.24
N HIS A 278 6.16 112.55 -38.49
CA HIS A 278 7.05 113.33 -39.34
C HIS A 278 6.55 113.39 -40.79
N VAL A 279 6.15 112.25 -41.38
CA VAL A 279 5.57 112.21 -42.73
C VAL A 279 4.26 113.00 -42.81
N TYR A 280 3.40 112.87 -41.81
CA TYR A 280 2.17 113.66 -41.71
C TYR A 280 2.47 115.16 -41.64
N TYR A 281 3.43 115.54 -40.80
CA TYR A 281 3.84 116.93 -40.67
C TYR A 281 4.34 117.51 -41.99
N GLU A 282 5.18 116.78 -42.73
CA GLU A 282 5.68 117.23 -44.04
C GLU A 282 4.54 117.51 -45.03
N ASN A 283 3.49 116.70 -45.01
CA ASN A 283 2.33 116.83 -45.88
C ASN A 283 1.30 117.89 -45.42
N LEU A 284 1.52 118.57 -44.29
CA LEU A 284 0.63 119.65 -43.84
C LEU A 284 0.76 120.88 -44.76
N SER A 285 -0.38 121.51 -45.05
CA SER A 285 -0.39 122.79 -45.77
C SER A 285 0.33 123.88 -44.95
N PHE A 286 0.95 124.84 -45.65
CA PHE A 286 1.73 125.91 -45.05
C PHE A 286 1.02 126.59 -43.87
N PHE A 287 -0.26 126.95 -44.04
CA PHE A 287 -1.06 127.59 -42.99
C PHE A 287 -1.23 126.73 -41.72
N LYS A 288 -1.25 125.40 -41.82
CA LYS A 288 -1.34 124.51 -40.65
C LYS A 288 -0.01 124.35 -39.92
N LYS A 289 1.13 124.42 -40.65
CA LYS A 289 2.48 124.38 -40.06
C LYS A 289 2.81 125.62 -39.22
N ILE A 290 2.13 126.76 -39.45
CA ILE A 290 2.30 127.99 -38.65
C ILE A 290 1.80 127.80 -37.21
N PHE A 291 0.75 127.01 -37.02
CA PHE A 291 0.10 126.83 -35.72
C PHE A 291 0.51 125.55 -34.99
N VAL A 292 1.30 124.68 -35.63
CA VAL A 292 1.72 123.38 -35.07
C VAL A 292 3.22 123.19 -35.26
N SER A 293 3.95 122.99 -34.16
CA SER A 293 5.40 122.74 -34.18
C SER A 293 5.70 121.26 -34.35
N ARG A 294 6.66 120.93 -35.25
CA ARG A 294 7.15 119.56 -35.43
C ARG A 294 7.72 118.98 -34.15
N GLU A 295 8.53 119.75 -33.44
CA GLU A 295 9.20 119.30 -32.21
C GLU A 295 8.18 119.05 -31.09
N MET A 296 7.17 119.93 -30.99
CA MET A 296 6.07 119.73 -30.04
C MET A 296 5.32 118.43 -30.32
N LEU A 297 5.02 118.12 -31.58
CA LEU A 297 4.37 116.85 -31.94
C LEU A 297 5.21 115.62 -31.62
N LEU A 298 6.52 115.67 -31.86
CA LEU A 298 7.41 114.53 -31.59
C LEU A 298 7.62 114.29 -30.08
N ASN A 299 7.69 115.36 -29.29
CA ASN A 299 7.76 115.26 -27.82
C ASN A 299 6.44 114.79 -27.22
N GLU A 300 5.30 115.23 -27.78
CA GLU A 300 3.98 114.73 -27.39
C GLU A 300 3.85 113.22 -27.67
N VAL A 301 4.40 112.73 -28.77
CA VAL A 301 4.45 111.29 -29.06
C VAL A 301 5.27 110.53 -28.02
N ASP A 302 6.43 111.04 -27.60
CA ASP A 302 7.22 110.40 -26.54
C ASP A 302 6.43 110.29 -25.24
N ALA A 303 5.83 111.40 -24.79
CA ALA A 303 5.03 111.42 -23.57
C ALA A 303 3.84 110.46 -23.65
N LEU A 304 3.12 110.44 -24.79
CA LEU A 304 2.00 109.54 -25.00
C LEU A 304 2.42 108.06 -24.97
N VAL A 305 3.58 107.72 -25.56
CA VAL A 305 4.10 106.35 -25.61
C VAL A 305 4.69 105.91 -24.27
N SER A 306 5.34 106.80 -23.53
CA SER A 306 5.94 106.47 -22.23
C SER A 306 4.92 106.38 -21.10
N GLU A 307 3.89 107.24 -21.10
CA GLU A 307 2.97 107.38 -19.97
C GLU A 307 1.60 106.75 -20.22
N SER A 308 1.02 106.97 -21.40
CA SER A 308 -0.39 106.62 -21.65
C SER A 308 -0.58 105.30 -22.39
N LEU A 309 0.34 104.95 -23.28
CA LEU A 309 0.24 103.79 -24.15
C LEU A 309 0.25 102.45 -23.40
N PRO A 310 1.13 102.20 -22.40
CA PRO A 310 1.15 100.90 -21.70
C PRO A 310 -0.19 100.62 -21.00
N LYS A 311 -0.73 101.64 -20.32
CA LYS A 311 -2.02 101.54 -19.64
C LYS A 311 -3.18 101.32 -20.61
N ARG A 312 -3.18 102.02 -21.76
CA ARG A 312 -4.18 101.83 -22.82
C ARG A 312 -4.09 100.45 -23.47
N ILE A 313 -2.89 99.94 -23.68
CA ILE A 313 -2.67 98.57 -24.20
C ILE A 313 -3.19 97.55 -23.19
N GLU A 314 -2.84 97.69 -21.91
CA GLU A 314 -3.31 96.81 -20.85
C GLU A 314 -4.84 96.82 -20.73
N GLU A 315 -5.48 98.00 -20.71
CA GLU A 315 -6.94 98.15 -20.67
C GLU A 315 -7.61 97.53 -21.91
N THR A 316 -7.01 97.67 -23.09
CA THR A 316 -7.53 97.09 -24.35
C THR A 316 -7.39 95.57 -24.36
N LEU A 317 -6.24 95.05 -23.96
CA LEU A 317 -5.97 93.60 -23.93
C LEU A 317 -6.76 92.89 -22.83
N ASN A 318 -6.99 93.54 -21.68
CA ASN A 318 -7.85 93.02 -20.61
C ASN A 318 -9.35 93.25 -20.88
N GLY A 319 -9.70 93.94 -21.97
CA GLY A 319 -11.07 94.14 -22.39
C GLY A 319 -11.76 92.82 -22.78
N THR A 320 -13.07 92.76 -22.55
CA THR A 320 -13.88 91.58 -22.90
C THR A 320 -13.83 91.24 -24.38
N TYR A 321 -13.74 92.26 -25.25
CA TYR A 321 -13.66 92.09 -26.70
C TYR A 321 -12.40 91.33 -27.13
N PHE A 322 -11.21 91.74 -26.66
CA PHE A 322 -9.96 91.08 -27.02
C PHE A 322 -9.90 89.65 -26.48
N ALA A 323 -10.38 89.43 -25.25
CA ALA A 323 -10.40 88.10 -24.65
C ALA A 323 -11.31 87.12 -25.41
N GLU A 324 -12.49 87.56 -25.87
CA GLU A 324 -13.38 86.73 -26.70
C GLU A 324 -12.80 86.47 -28.10
N GLU A 325 -12.18 87.47 -28.72
CA GLU A 325 -11.48 87.29 -30.00
C GLU A 325 -10.31 86.28 -29.87
N ALA A 326 -9.54 86.38 -28.79
CA ALA A 326 -8.46 85.43 -28.50
C ALA A 326 -8.98 84.00 -28.26
N ARG A 327 -10.12 83.84 -27.58
CA ARG A 327 -10.79 82.54 -27.40
C ARG A 327 -11.22 81.94 -28.73
N SER A 328 -11.88 82.75 -29.57
CA SER A 328 -12.30 82.33 -30.92
C SER A 328 -11.11 81.93 -31.78
N PHE A 329 -10.03 82.72 -31.74
CA PHE A 329 -8.79 82.43 -32.43
C PHE A 329 -8.13 81.12 -31.96
N ILE A 330 -8.03 80.89 -30.64
CA ILE A 330 -7.46 79.65 -30.10
C ILE A 330 -8.33 78.44 -30.45
N SER A 331 -9.65 78.53 -30.26
CA SER A 331 -10.55 77.42 -30.59
C SER A 331 -10.47 77.07 -32.07
N SER A 332 -10.53 78.06 -32.96
CA SER A 332 -10.45 77.83 -34.41
C SER A 332 -9.07 77.32 -34.84
N SER A 333 -7.99 77.76 -34.17
CA SER A 333 -6.63 77.24 -34.40
C SER A 333 -6.52 75.78 -33.99
N ILE A 334 -7.09 75.40 -32.84
CA ILE A 334 -7.17 74.01 -32.38
C ILE A 334 -7.98 73.18 -33.38
N ASP A 335 -9.16 73.65 -33.81
CA ASP A 335 -10.00 72.95 -34.79
C ASP A 335 -9.29 72.74 -36.14
N ASN A 336 -8.54 73.76 -36.60
CA ASN A 336 -7.76 73.68 -37.83
C ASN A 336 -6.53 72.76 -37.70
N ALA A 337 -5.92 72.66 -36.52
CA ALA A 337 -4.87 71.69 -36.26
C ALA A 337 -5.44 70.26 -36.22
N LEU A 338 -6.59 70.07 -35.57
CA LEU A 338 -7.27 68.77 -35.44
C LEU A 338 -7.86 68.26 -36.76
N SER A 339 -8.22 69.14 -37.70
CA SER A 339 -8.72 68.75 -39.03
C SER A 339 -7.63 68.21 -39.96
N LYS A 340 -6.36 68.37 -39.59
CA LYS A 340 -5.20 67.95 -40.38
C LYS A 340 -4.58 66.66 -39.83
N PRO A 341 -3.96 65.83 -40.68
CA PRO A 341 -3.17 64.70 -40.22
C PRO A 341 -1.98 65.16 -39.39
N LEU A 342 -1.59 64.37 -38.38
CA LEU A 342 -0.45 64.66 -37.50
C LEU A 342 0.82 65.11 -38.26
N PRO A 343 1.22 64.47 -39.38
CA PRO A 343 2.45 64.85 -40.10
C PRO A 343 2.40 66.26 -40.69
N VAL A 344 1.20 66.74 -41.03
CA VAL A 344 0.98 68.09 -41.54
C VAL A 344 1.05 69.12 -40.40
N VAL A 345 0.63 68.73 -39.19
CA VAL A 345 0.63 69.60 -38.00
C VAL A 345 2.05 69.76 -37.44
N ILE A 346 2.83 68.67 -37.35
CA ILE A 346 4.18 68.68 -36.78
C ILE A 346 5.27 69.01 -37.81
N GLY A 347 4.97 68.91 -39.11
CA GLY A 347 5.92 69.12 -40.20
C GLY A 347 6.91 67.97 -40.38
N ALA A 348 7.96 68.20 -41.16
CA ALA A 348 9.02 67.20 -41.38
C ALA A 348 9.84 67.01 -40.11
N VAL A 349 9.59 65.91 -39.39
CA VAL A 349 10.39 65.53 -38.22
C VAL A 349 11.72 64.97 -38.68
N ALA A 350 12.83 65.54 -38.19
CA ALA A 350 14.16 65.04 -38.51
C ALA A 350 14.30 63.59 -37.97
N PRO A 351 14.91 62.65 -38.73
CA PRO A 351 15.00 61.24 -38.32
C PRO A 351 15.62 61.03 -36.93
N ASP A 352 16.57 61.88 -36.53
CA ASP A 352 17.22 61.84 -35.22
C ASP A 352 16.28 62.26 -34.07
N GLN A 353 15.36 63.19 -34.32
CA GLN A 353 14.36 63.61 -33.35
C GLN A 353 13.31 62.52 -33.14
N LEU A 354 12.87 61.87 -34.23
CA LEU A 354 11.93 60.75 -34.17
C LEU A 354 12.51 59.56 -33.40
N LEU A 355 13.78 59.23 -33.64
CA LEU A 355 14.48 58.17 -32.90
C LEU A 355 14.58 58.48 -31.41
N ARG A 356 14.90 59.74 -31.04
CA ARG A 356 14.93 60.18 -29.64
C ARG A 356 13.57 60.08 -28.97
N LEU A 357 12.50 60.50 -29.65
CA LEU A 357 11.13 60.38 -29.15
C LEU A 357 10.76 58.91 -28.90
N LYS A 358 11.05 58.01 -29.85
CA LYS A 358 10.81 56.57 -29.71
C LYS A 358 11.54 56.00 -28.49
N ASP A 359 12.81 56.34 -28.30
CA ASP A 359 13.59 55.87 -27.16
C ASP A 359 13.06 56.43 -25.82
N GLN A 360 12.68 57.70 -25.77
CA GLN A 360 12.09 58.32 -24.57
C GLN A 360 10.75 57.67 -24.20
N VAL A 361 9.83 57.53 -25.16
CA VAL A 361 8.53 56.88 -24.92
C VAL A 361 8.74 55.42 -24.51
N THR A 362 9.65 54.70 -25.17
CA THR A 362 9.99 53.32 -24.80
C THR A 362 10.47 53.23 -23.36
N LYS A 363 11.41 54.09 -22.95
CA LYS A 363 11.93 54.15 -21.57
C LYS A 363 10.84 54.46 -20.56
N SER A 364 9.96 55.43 -20.86
CA SER A 364 8.84 55.78 -19.98
C SER A 364 7.87 54.61 -19.83
N VAL A 365 7.46 53.99 -20.94
CA VAL A 365 6.56 52.82 -20.92
C VAL A 365 7.20 51.65 -20.18
N LEU A 366 8.47 51.35 -20.44
CA LEU A 366 9.19 50.28 -19.73
C LEU A 366 9.30 50.56 -18.23
N SER A 367 9.60 51.79 -17.83
CA SER A 367 9.67 52.15 -16.41
C SER A 367 8.34 51.93 -15.67
N LEU A 368 7.22 52.17 -16.35
CA LEU A 368 5.88 51.89 -15.82
C LEU A 368 5.62 50.39 -15.77
N LEU A 369 5.86 49.66 -16.87
CA LEU A 369 5.59 48.21 -16.94
C LEU A 369 6.50 47.40 -16.00
N GLN A 370 7.74 47.85 -15.79
CA GLN A 370 8.73 47.22 -14.91
C GLN A 370 8.63 47.70 -13.46
N SER A 371 7.69 48.61 -13.15
CA SER A 371 7.47 49.05 -11.78
C SER A 371 7.02 47.90 -10.88
N GLU A 372 7.42 47.95 -9.61
CA GLU A 372 6.98 46.98 -8.62
C GLU A 372 5.46 47.00 -8.45
N GLU A 373 4.82 48.16 -8.56
CA GLU A 373 3.36 48.29 -8.48
C GLU A 373 2.65 47.58 -9.65
N THR A 374 3.11 47.78 -10.89
CA THR A 374 2.49 47.14 -12.05
C THR A 374 2.70 45.63 -12.03
N THR A 375 3.91 45.17 -11.72
CA THR A 375 4.21 43.74 -11.63
C THR A 375 3.42 43.07 -10.49
N ALA A 376 3.36 43.68 -9.31
CA ALA A 376 2.53 43.19 -8.20
C ALA A 376 1.03 43.20 -8.54
N GLY A 377 0.56 44.22 -9.27
CA GLY A 377 -0.82 44.29 -9.76
C GLY A 377 -1.18 43.15 -10.71
N VAL A 378 -0.29 42.84 -11.67
CA VAL A 378 -0.45 41.71 -12.59
C VAL A 378 -0.43 40.38 -11.84
N THR A 379 0.52 40.17 -10.92
CA THR A 379 0.57 38.97 -10.07
C THR A 379 -0.73 38.82 -9.28
N LYS A 380 -1.20 39.89 -8.62
CA LYS A 380 -2.44 39.86 -7.83
C LYS A 380 -3.66 39.51 -8.68
N TYR A 381 -3.76 40.09 -9.88
CA TYR A 381 -4.83 39.79 -10.82
C TYR A 381 -4.83 38.31 -11.25
N LEU A 382 -3.64 37.78 -11.61
CA LEU A 382 -3.48 36.38 -12.00
C LEU A 382 -3.77 35.43 -10.84
N THR A 383 -3.28 35.72 -9.63
CA THR A 383 -3.60 34.95 -8.43
C THR A 383 -5.10 34.94 -8.15
N ALA A 384 -5.78 36.09 -8.26
CA ALA A 384 -7.23 36.16 -8.09
C ALA A 384 -8.00 35.39 -9.17
N MET A 385 -7.50 35.35 -10.40
CA MET A 385 -8.06 34.52 -11.47
C MET A 385 -7.89 33.03 -11.16
N LEU A 386 -6.71 32.61 -10.72
CA LEU A 386 -6.45 31.22 -10.33
C LEU A 386 -7.28 30.79 -9.13
N GLU A 387 -7.46 31.65 -8.13
CA GLU A 387 -8.34 31.41 -6.98
C GLU A 387 -9.79 31.16 -7.41
N LYS A 388 -10.30 31.91 -8.40
CA LYS A 388 -11.64 31.69 -8.95
C LYS A 388 -11.79 30.34 -9.65
N LEU A 389 -10.71 29.75 -10.15
CA LEU A 389 -10.74 28.43 -10.79
C LEU A 389 -10.74 27.28 -9.76
N ARG A 390 -10.20 27.49 -8.55
CA ARG A 390 -10.10 26.46 -7.50
C ARG A 390 -11.40 25.69 -7.18
N PRO A 391 -12.57 26.35 -7.02
CA PRO A 391 -13.80 25.63 -6.69
C PRO A 391 -14.41 24.90 -7.88
N HIS A 392 -13.95 25.14 -9.11
CA HIS A 392 -14.45 24.50 -10.32
C HIS A 392 -13.73 23.18 -10.57
N SER A 393 -14.42 22.25 -11.22
CA SER A 393 -13.84 21.00 -11.72
C SER A 393 -13.06 21.23 -13.01
N ILE A 394 -12.11 20.34 -13.30
CA ILE A 394 -11.22 20.52 -14.46
C ILE A 394 -12.00 20.38 -15.77
N ASP A 395 -13.00 19.49 -15.84
CA ASP A 395 -13.92 19.38 -16.99
C ASP A 395 -14.62 20.72 -17.28
N ALA A 396 -15.16 21.39 -16.27
CA ALA A 396 -15.83 22.68 -16.41
C ALA A 396 -14.87 23.75 -16.94
N ILE A 397 -13.62 23.76 -16.45
CA ILE A 397 -12.57 24.68 -16.93
C ILE A 397 -12.21 24.38 -18.39
N LEU A 398 -12.06 23.10 -18.76
CA LEU A 398 -11.74 22.68 -20.12
C LEU A 398 -12.85 23.05 -21.11
N GLN A 399 -14.12 22.93 -20.69
CA GLN A 399 -15.27 23.33 -21.50
C GLN A 399 -15.36 24.85 -21.72
N MET A 400 -14.89 25.67 -20.76
CA MET A 400 -14.77 27.11 -20.96
C MET A 400 -13.75 27.49 -22.04
N VAL A 401 -12.70 26.68 -22.23
CA VAL A 401 -11.71 26.88 -23.29
C VAL A 401 -12.27 26.43 -24.63
N HIS A 402 -12.78 25.19 -24.71
CA HIS A 402 -13.43 24.64 -25.90
C HIS A 402 -14.27 23.41 -25.54
N SER A 403 -15.46 23.26 -26.12
CA SER A 403 -16.42 22.17 -25.80
C SER A 403 -15.87 20.76 -26.03
N GLU A 404 -14.99 20.59 -27.02
CA GLU A 404 -14.38 19.28 -27.36
C GLU A 404 -13.07 18.95 -26.61
N SER A 405 -12.59 19.81 -25.70
CA SER A 405 -11.26 19.63 -25.07
C SER A 405 -11.16 18.32 -24.28
N GLU A 406 -12.24 17.95 -23.60
CA GLU A 406 -12.32 16.73 -22.80
C GLU A 406 -12.20 15.47 -23.68
N GLU A 407 -12.99 15.39 -24.76
CA GLU A 407 -12.96 14.25 -25.68
C GLU A 407 -11.64 14.16 -26.45
N LYS A 408 -11.04 15.31 -26.80
CA LYS A 408 -9.69 15.35 -27.38
C LYS A 408 -8.64 14.83 -26.40
N LEU A 409 -8.73 15.17 -25.11
CA LEU A 409 -7.81 14.67 -24.09
C LEU A 409 -7.95 13.15 -23.92
N LYS A 410 -9.18 12.64 -23.82
CA LYS A 410 -9.45 11.19 -23.71
C LYS A 410 -8.90 10.42 -24.90
N SER A 411 -9.20 10.88 -26.12
CA SER A 411 -8.72 10.23 -27.35
C SER A 411 -7.21 10.32 -27.50
N MET A 412 -6.58 11.46 -27.19
CA MET A 412 -5.13 11.62 -27.23
C MET A 412 -4.43 10.68 -26.24
N LEU A 413 -4.89 10.60 -24.99
CA LEU A 413 -4.30 9.73 -23.97
C LEU A 413 -4.53 8.26 -24.29
N ALA A 414 -5.73 7.90 -24.76
CA ALA A 414 -6.04 6.53 -25.12
C ALA A 414 -5.19 6.08 -26.31
N ASN A 415 -5.16 6.86 -27.39
CA ASN A 415 -4.37 6.51 -28.57
C ASN A 415 -2.87 6.49 -28.27
N GLY A 416 -2.35 7.45 -27.47
CA GLY A 416 -0.95 7.46 -27.07
C GLY A 416 -0.57 6.24 -26.24
N LEU A 417 -1.42 5.82 -25.29
CA LEU A 417 -1.18 4.61 -24.50
C LEU A 417 -1.26 3.35 -25.37
N LEU A 418 -2.22 3.29 -26.29
CA LEU A 418 -2.34 2.18 -27.24
C LEU A 418 -1.13 2.07 -28.17
N GLU A 419 -0.62 3.19 -28.67
CA GLU A 419 0.59 3.23 -29.50
C GLU A 419 1.79 2.71 -28.73
N ILE A 420 1.95 3.11 -27.46
CA ILE A 420 3.04 2.59 -26.61
C ILE A 420 2.88 1.09 -26.36
N ILE A 421 1.69 0.61 -26.00
CA ILE A 421 1.47 -0.80 -25.64
C ILE A 421 1.56 -1.74 -26.85
N SER A 422 1.12 -1.29 -28.03
CA SER A 422 1.12 -2.10 -29.25
C SER A 422 2.49 -2.22 -29.93
N ARG A 423 3.48 -1.45 -29.48
CA ARG A 423 4.86 -1.54 -29.96
C ARG A 423 5.51 -2.89 -29.62
N ASP A 424 6.28 -3.40 -30.57
CA ASP A 424 7.03 -4.65 -30.40
C ASP A 424 8.08 -4.50 -29.29
N GLU A 425 8.69 -3.33 -29.14
CA GLU A 425 9.63 -3.05 -28.04
C GLU A 425 8.97 -3.21 -26.67
N THR A 426 7.74 -2.74 -26.51
CA THR A 426 7.01 -2.86 -25.24
C THR A 426 6.67 -4.31 -24.92
N SER A 427 6.28 -5.08 -25.93
CA SER A 427 6.04 -6.52 -25.78
C SER A 427 7.33 -7.24 -25.36
N ASN A 428 8.47 -6.92 -25.98
CA ASN A 428 9.77 -7.48 -25.61
C ASN A 428 10.17 -7.14 -24.17
N ILE A 429 9.97 -5.89 -23.73
CA ILE A 429 10.23 -5.47 -22.35
C ILE A 429 9.37 -6.28 -21.36
N ILE A 430 8.08 -6.43 -21.63
CA ILE A 430 7.18 -7.23 -20.78
C ILE A 430 7.65 -8.70 -20.73
N ASN A 431 8.07 -9.26 -21.87
CA ASN A 431 8.56 -10.63 -21.95
C ASN A 431 9.88 -10.82 -21.18
N GLU A 432 10.83 -9.89 -21.31
CA GLU A 432 12.08 -9.88 -20.53
C GLU A 432 11.81 -9.76 -19.03
N MET A 433 10.89 -8.86 -18.63
CA MET A 433 10.48 -8.73 -17.24
C MET A 433 9.88 -10.03 -16.70
N LEU A 434 9.02 -10.69 -17.45
CA LEU A 434 8.42 -11.96 -17.05
C LEU A 434 9.44 -13.09 -16.98
N ALA A 435 10.35 -13.18 -17.96
CA ALA A 435 11.44 -14.14 -17.95
C ALA A 435 12.32 -13.95 -16.70
N ALA A 436 12.65 -12.70 -16.36
CA ALA A 436 13.40 -12.37 -15.15
C ALA A 436 12.63 -12.68 -13.86
N GLN A 437 11.31 -12.47 -13.81
CA GLN A 437 10.49 -12.85 -12.64
C GLN A 437 10.43 -14.36 -12.47
N ILE A 438 10.27 -15.10 -13.56
CA ILE A 438 10.25 -16.57 -13.54
C ILE A 438 11.63 -17.10 -13.10
N ASP A 439 12.72 -16.58 -13.66
CA ASP A 439 14.07 -16.96 -13.25
C ASP A 439 14.33 -16.66 -11.77
N ARG A 440 13.91 -15.49 -11.28
CA ARG A 440 13.97 -15.16 -9.85
C ARG A 440 13.18 -16.15 -9.00
N LEU A 441 11.96 -16.51 -9.39
CA LEU A 441 11.15 -17.48 -8.65
C LEU A 441 11.79 -18.87 -8.62
N LEU A 442 12.51 -19.26 -9.67
CA LEU A 442 13.13 -20.58 -9.78
C LEU A 442 14.48 -20.66 -9.07
N SER A 443 15.23 -19.56 -9.08
CA SER A 443 16.61 -19.46 -8.58
C SER A 443 16.68 -18.92 -7.14
N ALA A 444 15.65 -18.23 -6.65
CA ALA A 444 15.60 -17.80 -5.26
C ALA A 444 15.39 -19.00 -4.32
N PRO A 445 16.08 -19.04 -3.16
CA PRO A 445 15.79 -20.04 -2.14
C PRO A 445 14.34 -19.87 -1.66
N ILE A 446 13.61 -20.98 -1.56
CA ILE A 446 12.25 -20.99 -1.02
C ILE A 446 12.27 -20.53 0.44
N GLY A 447 13.36 -20.82 1.16
CA GLY A 447 13.54 -20.44 2.55
C GLY A 447 12.59 -21.23 3.45
N LYS A 448 12.21 -20.61 4.58
CA LYS A 448 11.25 -21.20 5.51
C LYS A 448 9.84 -20.98 5.02
N ILE A 449 9.09 -22.07 4.84
CA ILE A 449 7.68 -22.00 4.44
C ILE A 449 6.84 -21.26 5.50
N GLY A 450 7.22 -21.37 6.77
CA GLY A 450 6.58 -20.67 7.88
C GLY A 450 6.57 -19.14 7.75
N ASP A 451 7.52 -18.54 7.04
CA ASP A 451 7.60 -17.08 6.88
C ASP A 451 6.61 -16.56 5.82
N HIS A 452 6.08 -17.44 4.97
CA HIS A 452 5.27 -17.09 3.79
C HIS A 452 3.78 -17.45 3.94
N ILE A 453 3.40 -18.15 5.00
CA ILE A 453 2.02 -18.61 5.24
C ILE A 453 1.57 -18.12 6.62
N ASP A 454 0.36 -17.56 6.67
CA ASP A 454 -0.25 -17.12 7.92
C ASP A 454 -0.47 -18.30 8.89
N GLU A 455 -0.07 -18.12 10.15
CA GLU A 455 -0.16 -19.12 11.22
C GLU A 455 -1.60 -19.63 11.42
N THR A 456 -2.60 -18.77 11.17
CA THR A 456 -4.02 -19.15 11.26
C THR A 456 -4.40 -20.19 10.21
N LYS A 457 -3.98 -19.99 8.96
CA LYS A 457 -4.23 -20.92 7.84
C LYS A 457 -3.50 -22.24 8.05
N ILE A 458 -2.30 -22.20 8.61
CA ILE A 458 -1.54 -23.42 8.99
C ILE A 458 -2.33 -24.23 10.02
N LYS A 459 -2.86 -23.58 11.05
CA LYS A 459 -3.63 -24.25 12.10
C LYS A 459 -4.94 -24.83 11.58
N GLU A 460 -5.63 -24.11 10.70
CA GLU A 460 -6.84 -24.61 10.02
C GLU A 460 -6.52 -25.83 9.14
N ALA A 461 -5.43 -25.80 8.39
CA ALA A 461 -4.97 -26.92 7.57
C ALA A 461 -4.57 -28.13 8.41
N SER A 462 -3.82 -27.93 9.51
CA SER A 462 -3.46 -29.00 10.46
C SER A 462 -4.69 -29.65 11.09
N THR A 463 -5.68 -28.84 11.50
CA THR A 463 -6.95 -29.34 12.04
C THR A 463 -7.71 -30.15 10.99
N SER A 464 -7.81 -29.63 9.76
CA SER A 464 -8.48 -30.32 8.65
C SER A 464 -7.82 -31.64 8.30
N LEU A 465 -6.48 -31.66 8.27
CA LEU A 465 -5.69 -32.88 8.04
C LEU A 465 -5.88 -33.89 9.17
N THR A 466 -5.89 -33.42 10.42
CA THR A 466 -6.16 -34.26 11.60
C THR A 466 -7.54 -34.90 11.52
N ASP A 467 -8.58 -34.13 11.20
CA ASP A 467 -9.94 -34.64 11.05
C ASP A 467 -10.03 -35.65 9.88
N ALA A 468 -9.33 -35.40 8.77
CA ALA A 468 -9.24 -36.33 7.64
C ALA A 468 -8.55 -37.65 8.00
N ILE A 469 -7.43 -37.60 8.74
CA ILE A 469 -6.73 -38.80 9.23
C ILE A 469 -7.61 -39.57 10.21
N ILE A 470 -8.29 -38.89 11.13
CA ILE A 470 -9.23 -39.52 12.08
C ILE A 470 -10.35 -40.24 11.33
N ALA A 471 -10.94 -39.60 10.32
CA ALA A 471 -11.96 -40.23 9.49
C ALA A 471 -11.43 -41.48 8.77
N ALA A 472 -10.22 -41.41 8.21
CA ALA A 472 -9.56 -42.55 7.57
C ALA A 472 -9.28 -43.69 8.55
N VAL A 473 -8.81 -43.39 9.76
CA VAL A 473 -8.58 -44.37 10.84
C VAL A 473 -9.90 -45.01 11.26
N HIS A 474 -10.98 -44.25 11.47
CA HIS A 474 -12.29 -44.83 11.78
C HIS A 474 -12.82 -45.76 10.69
N ALA A 475 -12.54 -45.46 9.42
CA ALA A 475 -12.98 -46.29 8.30
C ALA A 475 -12.16 -47.59 8.16
N LYS A 476 -10.87 -47.58 8.51
CA LYS A 476 -9.94 -48.69 8.24
C LYS A 476 -9.49 -49.50 9.45
N LEU A 477 -9.53 -48.91 10.65
CA LEU A 477 -9.13 -49.59 11.88
C LEU A 477 -10.00 -50.83 12.19
N PRO A 478 -11.33 -50.84 11.98
CA PRO A 478 -12.14 -52.04 12.23
C PRO A 478 -11.71 -53.24 11.38
N GLU A 479 -11.38 -53.01 10.10
CA GLU A 479 -10.88 -54.03 9.18
C GLU A 479 -9.53 -54.60 9.68
N ALA A 480 -8.61 -53.72 10.11
CA ALA A 480 -7.30 -54.13 10.63
C ALA A 480 -7.37 -54.87 11.98
N VAL A 481 -8.26 -54.47 12.89
CA VAL A 481 -8.43 -55.14 14.20
C VAL A 481 -9.13 -56.49 14.03
N ALA A 482 -9.99 -56.64 13.01
CA ALA A 482 -10.65 -57.91 12.72
C ALA A 482 -9.66 -59.03 12.34
N GLU A 483 -8.56 -58.69 11.68
CA GLU A 483 -7.49 -59.63 11.34
C GLU A 483 -6.61 -60.02 12.55
N PHE A 484 -6.72 -59.31 13.67
CA PHE A 484 -5.89 -59.52 14.86
C PHE A 484 -6.53 -60.54 15.82
N ASP A 485 -6.10 -61.81 15.75
CA ASP A 485 -6.58 -62.89 16.62
C ASP A 485 -5.88 -62.90 18.01
N VAL A 486 -6.42 -62.11 18.94
CA VAL A 486 -5.99 -62.08 20.35
C VAL A 486 -6.17 -63.44 21.03
N GLY A 487 -7.26 -64.14 20.74
CA GLY A 487 -7.59 -65.42 21.37
C GLY A 487 -6.60 -66.52 21.00
N GLY A 488 -6.24 -66.59 19.71
CA GLY A 488 -5.19 -67.47 19.19
C GLY A 488 -3.83 -67.16 19.80
N MET A 489 -3.46 -65.88 19.89
CA MET A 489 -2.19 -65.45 20.49
C MET A 489 -2.07 -65.87 21.97
N VAL A 490 -3.13 -65.69 22.76
CA VAL A 490 -3.16 -66.10 24.17
C VAL A 490 -3.11 -67.62 24.30
N ARG A 491 -3.85 -68.35 23.46
CA ARG A 491 -3.82 -69.82 23.44
C ARG A 491 -2.41 -70.35 23.16
N GLU A 492 -1.73 -69.81 22.16
CA GLU A 492 -0.37 -70.18 21.81
C GLU A 492 0.62 -69.83 22.94
N LYS A 493 0.46 -68.65 23.55
CA LYS A 493 1.30 -68.21 24.67
C LYS A 493 1.18 -69.14 25.88
N ILE A 494 -0.03 -69.64 26.17
CA ILE A 494 -0.28 -70.59 27.27
C ILE A 494 0.24 -71.99 26.92
N HIS A 495 0.09 -72.43 25.67
CA HIS A 495 0.61 -73.72 25.22
C HIS A 495 2.15 -73.79 25.35
N ASN A 496 2.83 -72.69 25.01
CA ASN A 496 4.28 -72.55 25.09
C ASN A 496 4.78 -72.11 26.47
N TYR A 497 3.89 -72.01 27.46
CA TYR A 497 4.25 -71.62 28.81
C TYR A 497 4.97 -72.78 29.52
N PRO A 498 6.14 -72.55 30.15
CA PRO A 498 6.86 -73.61 30.85
C PRO A 498 5.97 -74.27 31.92
N PRO A 499 5.91 -75.62 31.99
CA PRO A 499 5.09 -76.33 32.96
C PRO A 499 5.36 -75.92 34.41
N GLU A 500 6.58 -75.53 34.73
CA GLU A 500 7.00 -75.04 36.06
C GLU A 500 6.29 -73.73 36.43
N LYS A 501 6.15 -72.82 35.46
CA LYS A 501 5.48 -71.53 35.67
C LYS A 501 3.97 -71.71 35.74
N LEU A 502 3.42 -72.63 34.94
CA LEU A 502 2.00 -72.99 35.01
C LEU A 502 1.65 -73.65 36.35
N GLU A 503 2.50 -74.57 36.83
CA GLU A 503 2.43 -75.17 38.17
C GLU A 503 2.47 -74.07 39.24
N ALA A 504 3.42 -73.13 39.16
CA ALA A 504 3.52 -72.02 40.12
C ALA A 504 2.29 -71.10 40.11
N LEU A 505 1.73 -70.79 38.94
CA LEU A 505 0.54 -69.95 38.81
C LEU A 505 -0.69 -70.63 39.41
N VAL A 506 -0.94 -71.89 39.05
CA VAL A 506 -2.07 -72.65 39.62
C VAL A 506 -1.87 -72.85 41.12
N MET A 507 -0.64 -73.13 41.56
CA MET A 507 -0.32 -73.25 42.98
C MET A 507 -0.52 -71.94 43.73
N SER A 508 -0.18 -70.78 43.15
CA SER A 508 -0.39 -69.48 43.80
C SER A 508 -1.85 -69.19 44.11
N VAL A 509 -2.78 -69.72 43.32
CA VAL A 509 -4.23 -69.53 43.51
C VAL A 509 -4.84 -70.67 44.33
N ALA A 510 -4.40 -71.92 44.13
CA ALA A 510 -5.05 -73.11 44.71
C ALA A 510 -4.36 -73.69 45.97
N LYS A 511 -3.22 -73.15 46.41
CA LYS A 511 -2.42 -73.70 47.53
C LYS A 511 -3.23 -73.96 48.80
N GLU A 512 -4.09 -73.02 49.17
CA GLU A 512 -4.90 -73.13 50.38
C GLU A 512 -5.92 -74.27 50.29
N HIS A 513 -6.62 -74.39 49.16
CA HIS A 513 -7.57 -75.47 48.90
C HIS A 513 -6.89 -76.84 48.79
N LEU A 514 -5.72 -76.92 48.15
CA LEU A 514 -4.98 -78.17 48.04
C LEU A 514 -4.45 -78.65 49.39
N ARG A 515 -3.98 -77.74 50.26
CA ARG A 515 -3.54 -78.07 51.62
C ARG A 515 -4.69 -78.61 52.48
N THR A 516 -5.89 -78.09 52.28
CA THR A 516 -7.10 -78.61 52.94
C THR A 516 -7.36 -80.07 52.57
N ILE A 517 -7.10 -80.48 51.32
CA ILE A 517 -7.23 -81.89 50.89
C ILE A 517 -6.19 -82.78 51.60
N GLU A 518 -4.95 -82.32 51.73
CA GLU A 518 -3.92 -83.06 52.48
C GLU A 518 -4.32 -83.24 53.95
N LEU A 519 -4.89 -82.20 54.56
CA LEU A 519 -5.37 -82.22 55.94
C LEU A 519 -6.56 -83.17 56.12
N PHE A 520 -7.50 -83.21 55.17
CA PHE A 520 -8.56 -84.22 55.15
C PHE A 520 -7.98 -85.64 55.06
N GLY A 521 -6.92 -85.86 54.28
CA GLY A 521 -6.21 -87.14 54.23
C GLY A 521 -5.65 -87.57 55.59
N ALA A 522 -5.04 -86.65 56.33
CA ALA A 522 -4.60 -86.89 57.71
C ALA A 522 -5.77 -87.25 58.63
N LEU A 523 -6.87 -86.49 58.54
CA LEU A 523 -8.07 -86.70 59.34
C LEU A 523 -8.69 -88.09 59.10
N PHE A 524 -8.84 -88.50 57.84
CA PHE A 524 -9.34 -89.83 57.49
C PHE A 524 -8.39 -90.93 57.96
N GLY A 525 -7.08 -90.74 57.79
CA GLY A 525 -6.06 -91.65 58.31
C GLY A 525 -6.15 -91.81 59.83
N PHE A 526 -6.41 -90.73 60.57
CA PHE A 526 -6.64 -90.75 62.00
C PHE A 526 -7.88 -91.57 62.39
N PHE A 527 -9.02 -91.35 61.72
CA PHE A 527 -10.25 -92.12 61.98
C PHE A 527 -10.10 -93.61 61.66
N ILE A 528 -9.44 -93.95 60.54
CA ILE A 528 -9.16 -95.35 60.17
C ILE A 528 -8.20 -95.98 61.19
N GLY A 529 -7.18 -95.24 61.60
CA GLY A 529 -6.24 -95.66 62.64
C GLY A 529 -6.93 -95.94 63.98
N LEU A 530 -7.89 -95.09 64.38
CA LEU A 530 -8.69 -95.32 65.58
C LEU A 530 -9.53 -96.60 65.48
N LEU A 531 -10.18 -96.83 64.33
CA LEU A 531 -10.93 -98.07 64.07
C LEU A 531 -10.03 -99.31 64.15
N GLN A 532 -8.85 -99.26 63.52
CA GLN A 532 -7.86 -100.34 63.57
C GLN A 532 -7.30 -100.56 64.98
N ALA A 533 -7.08 -99.48 65.74
CA ALA A 533 -6.66 -99.53 67.13
C ALA A 533 -7.71 -100.21 68.02
N ILE A 534 -9.00 -99.85 67.85
CA ILE A 534 -10.12 -100.49 68.56
C ILE A 534 -10.19 -101.97 68.21
N GLN A 535 -10.10 -102.32 66.92
CA GLN A 535 -10.09 -103.70 66.47
C GLN A 535 -8.90 -104.47 67.07
N PHE A 536 -7.70 -103.91 67.02
CA PHE A 536 -6.49 -104.53 67.57
C PHE A 536 -6.58 -104.75 69.08
N TYR A 537 -7.11 -103.78 69.83
CA TYR A 537 -7.35 -103.92 71.27
C TYR A 537 -8.34 -105.05 71.60
N LEU A 538 -9.38 -105.23 70.77
CA LEU A 538 -10.36 -106.32 70.93
C LEU A 538 -9.77 -107.71 70.63
N TYR A 539 -8.81 -107.83 69.71
CA TYR A 539 -8.16 -109.10 69.35
C TYR A 539 -6.92 -109.45 70.19
N ALA A 540 -6.28 -108.47 70.83
CA ALA A 540 -5.09 -108.66 71.67
C ALA A 540 -5.41 -109.00 73.13
N LYS A 541 -6.71 -109.09 73.46
CA LYS A 541 -7.26 -109.54 74.74
C LYS A 541 -7.69 -111.00 74.62
#